data_AF-A0A7R8WUY9-F1
#
_entry.id   AF-A0A7R8WUY9-F1
#
_cell.length_a   1.000
_cell.length_b   1.000
_cell.length_c   1.000
_cell.angle_alpha   90.00
_cell.angle_beta   90.00
_cell.angle_gamma   90.00
#
_symmetry.space_group_name_H-M   'P 1'
#
loop_
_entity.id
_entity.type
_entity.pdbx_description
1 polymer ?
#
loop_
_entity_poly.entity_id
_entity_poly.type
_entity_poly.pdbx_seq_one_letter_code
_entity_poly.pdbx_strand_id
1 'polypeptide(L)'
;MTVAIQGFGNAGAYFGKIAEKAGYKIVAASDSKGGILSEEGPFDVNRIQEMKDEAGSFQGYFCEGETCDAAKMKNEKASIISNDEILELDVDVLVLAALDGAIHEGNAKNIKASILLELANGP
;
A
#
# COMPACT_ATOMS: atom_id res chain seq x y z
N MET A 1 -3.12 15.35 -2.90
CA MET A 1 -2.13 14.73 -2.00
C MET A 1 -1.99 13.26 -2.34
N THR A 2 -0.78 12.71 -2.28
CA THR A 2 -0.48 11.29 -2.43
C THR A 2 -0.64 10.54 -1.12
N VAL A 3 -1.12 9.31 -1.18
CA VAL A 3 -1.42 8.49 -0.01
C VAL A 3 -0.86 7.08 -0.20
N ALA A 4 -0.10 6.61 0.77
CA ALA A 4 0.28 5.22 0.93
C ALA A 4 -0.53 4.58 2.06
N ILE A 5 -1.08 3.38 1.83
CA ILE A 5 -1.88 2.65 2.82
C ILE A 5 -1.13 1.40 3.26
N GLN A 6 -0.53 1.45 4.44
CA GLN A 6 0.05 0.26 5.07
C GLN A 6 -1.08 -0.56 5.70
N GLY A 7 -1.35 -1.74 5.14
CA GLY A 7 -2.45 -2.61 5.58
C GLY A 7 -3.79 -2.37 4.87
N PHE A 8 -3.97 -2.98 3.71
CA PHE A 8 -5.19 -2.96 2.91
C PHE A 8 -6.19 -4.05 3.37
N GLY A 9 -6.40 -4.13 4.69
CA GLY A 9 -7.47 -4.91 5.30
C GLY A 9 -8.79 -4.13 5.35
N ASN A 10 -9.73 -4.51 6.22
CA ASN A 10 -11.03 -3.85 6.32
C ASN A 10 -10.91 -2.32 6.51
N ALA A 11 -10.09 -1.87 7.47
CA ALA A 11 -9.93 -0.45 7.79
C ALA A 11 -9.22 0.31 6.64
N GLY A 12 -8.07 -0.19 6.18
CA GLY A 12 -7.31 0.44 5.10
C GLY A 12 -8.07 0.49 3.78
N ALA A 13 -8.77 -0.58 3.40
CA ALA A 13 -9.59 -0.60 2.18
C ALA A 13 -10.78 0.36 2.27
N TYR A 14 -11.45 0.43 3.43
CA TYR A 14 -12.55 1.38 3.64
C TYR A 14 -12.06 2.82 3.60
N PHE A 15 -10.94 3.12 4.26
CA PHE A 15 -10.29 4.42 4.19
C PHE A 15 -9.93 4.78 2.76
N GLY A 16 -9.28 3.86 2.02
CA GLY A 16 -8.90 4.09 0.62
C GLY A 16 -10.08 4.54 -0.23
N LYS A 17 -11.24 3.89 -0.08
CA LYS A 17 -12.47 4.24 -0.82
C LYS A 17 -12.98 5.64 -0.49
N ILE A 18 -12.87 6.07 0.77
CA ILE A 18 -13.27 7.42 1.18
C ILE A 18 -12.25 8.45 0.69
N ALA A 19 -10.96 8.15 0.81
CA ALA A 19 -9.87 9.03 0.40
C ALA A 19 -9.90 9.28 -1.12
N GLU A 20 -10.07 8.24 -1.93
CA GLU A 20 -10.23 8.37 -3.38
C GLU A 20 -11.43 9.27 -3.73
N LYS A 21 -12.60 9.03 -3.11
CA LYS A 21 -13.80 9.87 -3.31
C LYS A 21 -13.59 11.33 -2.90
N ALA A 22 -12.73 11.58 -1.92
CA ALA A 22 -12.35 12.91 -1.49
C ALA A 22 -11.26 13.56 -2.37
N GLY A 23 -10.78 12.88 -3.42
CA GLY A 23 -9.80 13.40 -4.38
C GLY A 23 -8.34 13.16 -3.99
N TYR A 24 -8.08 12.31 -3.01
CA TYR A 24 -6.71 11.87 -2.68
C TYR A 24 -6.23 10.83 -3.70
N LYS A 25 -4.92 10.83 -3.95
CA LYS A 25 -4.27 9.95 -4.92
C LYS A 25 -3.65 8.76 -4.19
N ILE A 26 -4.28 7.59 -4.27
CA ILE A 26 -3.70 6.38 -3.70
C ILE A 26 -2.56 5.91 -4.60
N VAL A 27 -1.33 5.92 -4.08
CA VAL A 27 -0.13 5.58 -4.88
C VAL A 27 0.55 4.31 -4.39
N ALA A 28 0.23 3.84 -3.18
CA ALA A 28 0.73 2.57 -2.68
C ALA A 28 -0.26 1.94 -1.69
N ALA A 29 -0.26 0.62 -1.64
CA ALA A 29 -1.00 -0.16 -0.67
C ALA A 29 -0.23 -1.44 -0.31
N SER A 30 -0.28 -1.89 0.95
CA SER A 30 0.34 -3.15 1.37
C SER A 30 -0.62 -4.10 2.06
N ASP A 31 -0.28 -5.37 2.11
CA ASP A 31 -0.92 -6.41 2.92
C ASP A 31 0.14 -7.20 3.72
N SER A 32 -0.23 -8.38 4.22
CA SER A 32 0.68 -9.18 5.05
C SER A 32 1.87 -9.79 4.30
N LYS A 33 1.90 -9.73 2.96
CA LYS A 33 2.94 -10.32 2.11
C LYS A 33 3.81 -9.31 1.38
N GLY A 34 3.48 -8.03 1.46
CA GLY A 34 4.19 -6.95 0.77
C GLY A 34 3.18 -5.92 0.27
N GLY A 35 3.59 -5.08 -0.66
CA GLY A 35 2.74 -4.04 -1.22
C GLY A 35 2.98 -3.79 -2.69
N ILE A 36 2.17 -2.87 -3.20
CA ILE A 36 2.23 -2.35 -4.55
C ILE A 36 2.51 -0.86 -4.52
N LEU A 37 3.34 -0.40 -5.43
CA LEU A 37 3.62 1.00 -5.71
C LEU A 37 3.20 1.29 -7.15
N SER A 38 2.49 2.40 -7.35
CA SER A 38 2.10 2.80 -8.70
C SER A 38 3.27 3.43 -9.44
N GLU A 39 3.54 2.95 -10.64
CA GLU A 39 4.55 3.47 -11.56
C GLU A 39 3.99 4.60 -12.44
N GLU A 40 2.66 4.67 -12.60
CA GLU A 40 2.02 5.63 -13.47
C GLU A 40 0.60 6.00 -12.99
N GLY A 41 0.49 7.19 -12.38
CA GLY A 41 -0.78 7.72 -11.87
C GLY A 41 -1.18 7.17 -10.50
N PRO A 42 -2.35 7.53 -9.96
CA PRO A 42 -2.90 6.85 -8.80
C PRO A 42 -3.58 5.54 -9.20
N PHE A 43 -3.61 4.59 -8.28
CA PHE A 43 -4.43 3.40 -8.40
C PHE A 43 -5.93 3.73 -8.26
N ASP A 44 -6.76 2.95 -8.96
CA ASP A 44 -8.18 2.80 -8.63
C ASP A 44 -8.31 1.86 -7.41
N VAL A 45 -8.99 2.31 -6.36
CA VAL A 45 -9.09 1.56 -5.11
C VAL A 45 -9.89 0.26 -5.25
N ASN A 46 -10.87 0.21 -6.14
CA ASN A 46 -11.58 -1.04 -6.42
C ASN A 46 -10.65 -2.02 -7.13
N ARG A 47 -9.78 -1.51 -8.03
CA ARG A 47 -8.80 -2.37 -8.69
C ARG A 47 -7.79 -2.98 -7.69
N ILE A 48 -7.32 -2.21 -6.71
CA ILE A 48 -6.49 -2.74 -5.61
C ILE A 48 -7.22 -3.87 -4.87
N GLN A 49 -8.51 -3.69 -4.57
CA GLN A 49 -9.32 -4.70 -3.89
C GLN A 49 -9.46 -5.97 -4.75
N GLU A 50 -9.74 -5.84 -6.05
CA GLU A 50 -9.85 -6.96 -6.98
C GLU A 50 -8.57 -7.79 -7.03
N MET A 51 -7.40 -7.15 -7.14
CA MET A 51 -6.10 -7.85 -7.12
C MET A 51 -5.97 -8.74 -5.87
N LYS A 52 -6.36 -8.19 -4.72
CA LYS A 52 -6.25 -8.88 -3.44
C LYS A 52 -7.30 -9.99 -3.31
N ASP A 53 -8.51 -9.79 -3.80
CA ASP A 53 -9.58 -10.79 -3.75
C ASP A 53 -9.29 -11.97 -4.69
N GLU A 54 -8.67 -11.71 -5.85
CA GLU A 54 -8.30 -12.73 -6.83
C GLU A 54 -7.21 -13.69 -6.32
N ALA A 55 -6.23 -13.19 -5.54
CA ALA A 55 -5.04 -13.96 -5.16
C ALA A 55 -4.77 -14.06 -3.66
N GLY A 56 -5.60 -13.43 -2.83
CA GLY A 56 -5.45 -13.35 -1.37
C GLY A 56 -4.32 -12.43 -0.89
N SER A 57 -3.42 -12.01 -1.77
CA SER A 57 -2.37 -11.03 -1.50
C SER A 57 -1.84 -10.36 -2.76
N PHE A 58 -1.25 -9.17 -2.63
CA PHE A 58 -0.60 -8.48 -3.75
C PHE A 58 0.56 -9.30 -4.34
N GLN A 59 1.39 -9.90 -3.49
CA GLN A 59 2.47 -10.79 -3.94
C GLN A 59 1.91 -11.97 -4.76
N GLY A 60 0.85 -12.62 -4.27
CA GLY A 60 0.21 -13.74 -4.98
C GLY A 60 -0.49 -13.32 -6.26
N TYR A 61 -0.87 -12.04 -6.39
CA TYR A 61 -1.48 -11.53 -7.61
C TYR A 61 -0.47 -11.43 -8.76
N PHE A 62 0.75 -10.99 -8.46
CA PHE A 62 1.80 -10.75 -9.45
C PHE A 62 2.81 -11.88 -9.58
N CYS A 63 2.94 -12.76 -8.59
CA CYS A 63 3.98 -13.78 -8.55
C CYS A 63 3.45 -15.17 -8.21
N GLU A 64 4.03 -16.19 -8.85
CA GLU A 64 3.87 -17.60 -8.52
C GLU A 64 5.18 -18.14 -7.95
N GLY A 65 5.20 -18.37 -6.63
CA GLY A 65 6.44 -18.66 -5.91
C GLY A 65 7.42 -17.48 -5.98
N GLU A 66 8.64 -17.75 -6.44
CA GLU A 66 9.69 -16.73 -6.60
C GLU A 66 9.65 -16.04 -7.98
N THR A 67 8.75 -16.46 -8.87
CA THR A 67 8.67 -15.93 -10.24
C THR A 67 7.54 -14.92 -10.36
N CYS A 68 7.85 -13.69 -10.78
CA CYS A 68 6.86 -12.63 -10.96
C CYS A 68 6.56 -12.36 -12.44
N ASP A 69 5.29 -12.12 -12.75
CA ASP A 69 4.81 -11.78 -14.08
C ASP A 69 5.02 -10.28 -14.36
N ALA A 70 6.13 -9.98 -15.04
CA ALA A 70 6.47 -8.63 -15.45
C ALA A 70 5.47 -8.00 -16.42
N ALA A 71 4.78 -8.80 -17.24
CA ALA A 71 3.76 -8.28 -18.15
C ALA A 71 2.52 -7.85 -17.36
N LYS A 72 2.11 -8.63 -16.36
CA LYS A 72 1.02 -8.26 -15.45
C LYS A 72 1.34 -7.00 -14.65
N MET A 73 2.53 -6.91 -14.05
CA MET A 73 2.99 -5.70 -13.36
C MET A 73 2.95 -4.46 -14.26
N LYS A 74 3.42 -4.60 -15.50
CA LYS A 74 3.37 -3.51 -16.49
C LYS A 74 1.94 -3.12 -16.86
N ASN A 75 1.04 -4.08 -17.04
CA ASN A 75 -0.36 -3.82 -17.38
C ASN A 75 -1.11 -3.09 -16.26
N GLU A 76 -0.84 -3.48 -15.01
CA GLU A 76 -1.40 -2.85 -13.80
C GLU A 76 -0.66 -1.56 -13.40
N LYS A 77 0.43 -1.23 -14.09
CA LYS A 77 1.29 -0.07 -13.79
C LYS A 77 1.76 -0.09 -12.34
N ALA A 78 2.14 -1.27 -11.85
CA ALA A 78 2.48 -1.53 -10.46
C ALA A 78 3.85 -2.20 -10.36
N SER A 79 4.63 -1.81 -9.36
CA SER A 79 5.78 -2.58 -8.86
C SER A 79 5.47 -3.18 -7.49
N ILE A 80 6.08 -4.33 -7.20
CA ILE A 80 6.03 -4.93 -5.86
C ILE A 80 7.07 -4.24 -4.98
N ILE A 81 6.65 -3.91 -3.77
CA ILE A 81 7.51 -3.38 -2.70
C ILE A 81 7.32 -4.22 -1.43
N SER A 82 8.32 -4.20 -0.56
CA SER A 82 8.23 -4.80 0.77
C SER A 82 7.37 -3.96 1.72
N ASN A 83 7.04 -4.57 2.88
CA ASN A 83 6.32 -3.86 3.94
C ASN A 83 7.16 -2.79 4.66
N ASP A 84 8.48 -2.85 4.55
CA ASP A 84 9.35 -1.79 5.08
C ASP A 84 9.45 -0.63 4.09
N GLU A 85 9.56 -0.94 2.79
CA GLU A 85 9.64 0.08 1.73
C GLU A 85 8.42 1.00 1.69
N ILE A 86 7.20 0.47 1.94
CA ILE A 86 5.98 1.31 1.94
C ILE A 86 6.02 2.39 3.03
N LEU A 87 6.65 2.11 4.18
CA LEU A 87 6.74 3.04 5.31
C LEU A 87 7.66 4.22 5.00
N GLU A 88 8.66 4.00 4.14
CA GLU A 88 9.70 4.98 3.80
C GLU A 88 9.43 5.74 2.48
N LEU A 89 8.24 5.56 1.92
CA LEU A 89 7.81 6.26 0.70
C LEU A 89 7.70 7.77 0.94
N ASP A 90 8.07 8.52 -0.08
CA ASP A 90 7.89 9.96 -0.13
C ASP A 90 6.45 10.29 -0.58
N VAL A 91 5.54 10.36 0.39
CA VAL A 91 4.11 10.64 0.18
C VAL A 91 3.62 11.74 1.11
N ASP A 92 2.50 12.37 0.77
CA ASP A 92 1.93 13.39 1.67
C ASP A 92 1.35 12.74 2.94
N VAL A 93 0.70 11.56 2.81
CA VAL A 93 0.06 10.84 3.91
C VAL A 93 0.46 9.36 3.89
N LEU A 94 1.01 8.87 5.01
CA LEU A 94 1.16 7.44 5.28
C LEU A 94 0.08 7.01 6.27
N VAL A 95 -0.77 6.08 5.83
CA VAL A 95 -1.86 5.53 6.63
C VAL A 95 -1.41 4.21 7.24
N LEU A 96 -1.46 4.13 8.56
CA LEU A 96 -1.02 2.98 9.32
C LEU A 96 -2.25 2.18 9.78
N ALA A 97 -2.53 1.09 9.07
CA ALA A 97 -3.76 0.29 9.21
C ALA A 97 -3.49 -1.21 9.34
N ALA A 98 -2.25 -1.63 9.64
CA ALA A 98 -1.90 -3.01 9.93
C ALA A 98 -1.54 -3.25 11.42
N LEU A 99 -0.36 -3.81 11.69
CA LEU A 99 0.08 -4.26 13.00
C LEU A 99 0.75 -3.14 13.81
N ASP A 100 0.78 -3.35 15.14
CA ASP A 100 1.47 -2.53 16.14
C ASP A 100 2.99 -2.50 15.88
N GLY A 101 3.62 -1.35 16.12
CA GLY A 101 5.07 -1.15 16.04
C GLY A 101 5.65 -1.16 14.62
N ALA A 102 4.84 -0.88 13.60
CA ALA A 102 5.31 -0.65 12.24
C ALA A 102 6.25 0.56 12.18
N ILE A 103 6.00 1.62 12.95
CA ILE A 103 6.97 2.70 13.18
C ILE A 103 7.70 2.48 14.51
N HIS A 104 9.03 2.42 14.44
CA HIS A 104 9.90 2.19 15.59
C HIS A 104 11.21 2.98 15.46
N GLU A 105 12.04 2.99 16.51
CA GLU A 105 13.29 3.76 16.55
C GLU A 105 14.24 3.47 15.37
N GLY A 106 14.17 2.25 14.82
CA GLY A 106 15.02 1.81 13.71
C GLY A 106 14.66 2.43 12.36
N ASN A 107 13.37 2.70 12.10
CA ASN A 107 12.90 3.21 10.81
C ASN A 107 12.32 4.63 10.88
N ALA A 108 12.03 5.18 12.07
CA ALA A 108 11.40 6.49 12.23
C ALA A 108 12.12 7.63 11.49
N LYS A 109 13.45 7.58 11.42
CA LYS A 109 14.28 8.56 10.70
C LYS A 109 14.18 8.47 9.17
N ASN A 110 13.69 7.36 8.63
CA ASN A 110 13.55 7.10 7.20
C ASN A 110 12.13 7.42 6.69
N ILE A 111 11.18 7.65 7.60
CA ILE A 111 9.80 8.02 7.26
C ILE A 111 9.82 9.43 6.64
N LYS A 112 9.36 9.52 5.40
CA LYS A 112 9.34 10.78 4.64
C LYS A 112 7.96 11.43 4.63
N ALA A 113 6.93 10.69 5.02
CA ALA A 113 5.56 11.16 4.97
C ALA A 113 5.36 12.42 5.83
N SER A 114 4.67 13.42 5.28
CA SER A 114 4.37 14.65 6.02
C SER A 114 3.30 14.45 7.09
N ILE A 115 2.41 13.48 6.89
CA ILE A 115 1.32 13.14 7.80
C ILE A 115 1.32 11.64 8.04
N LEU A 116 1.27 11.25 9.31
CA LEU A 116 0.97 9.90 9.75
C LEU A 116 -0.49 9.84 10.19
N LEU A 117 -1.26 8.90 9.62
CA LEU A 117 -2.66 8.67 9.96
C LEU A 117 -2.82 7.27 10.55
N GLU A 118 -2.96 7.20 11.86
CA GLU A 118 -3.14 5.93 12.58
C GLU A 118 -4.60 5.48 12.56
N LEU A 119 -4.85 4.33 11.94
CA LEU A 119 -6.14 3.64 11.96
C LEU A 119 -6.09 2.36 12.82
N ALA A 120 -4.90 1.79 12.98
CA ALA A 120 -4.64 0.70 13.91
C ALA A 120 -4.31 1.25 15.31
N ASN A 121 -4.28 0.37 16.31
CA ASN A 121 -3.84 0.72 17.66
C ASN A 121 -2.33 0.50 17.78
N GLY A 122 -1.61 1.56 18.14
CA GLY A 122 -0.15 1.54 18.34
C GLY A 122 0.67 1.15 17.11
N PRO A 123 0.31 1.52 15.86
CA PRO A 123 1.09 1.11 14.70
C PRO A 123 2.49 1.74 14.64
#